data_AF-A0A951EK90-F1
#
_entry.id   AF-A0A951EK90-F1
#
_cell.length_a   1.000
_cell.length_b   1.000
_cell.length_c   1.000
_cell.angle_alpha   90.00
_cell.angle_beta   90.00
_cell.angle_gamma   90.00
#
_symmetry.space_group_name_H-M   'P 1'
#
loop_
_entity.id
_entity.type
_entity.pdbx_description
1 polymer ?
#
loop_
_entity_poly.entity_id
_entity_poly.type
_entity_poly.pdbx_seq_one_letter_code
_entity_poly.pdbx_strand_id
1 'polypeptide(L)' 'MRRTNWRLVMVGIVLIAAAAAFFFGMSGMAPRSNDPVALMQTVGQVSGAVAGLSIVLIIFGLIGKKTKVSGQKI' A
#
# COMPACT_ATOMS: atom_id res chain seq x y z
N MET A 1 -1.98 -18.25 20.90
CA MET A 1 -1.06 -17.34 20.19
C MET A 1 -1.75 -16.84 18.91
N ARG A 2 -2.09 -15.54 18.81
CA ARG A 2 -2.68 -14.94 17.59
C ARG A 2 -1.66 -15.08 16.45
N ARG A 3 -2.00 -15.83 15.39
CA ARG A 3 -1.15 -15.97 14.20
C ARG A 3 -1.29 -14.71 13.35
N THR A 4 -0.46 -13.72 13.64
CA THR A 4 -0.31 -12.55 12.77
C THR A 4 0.20 -13.01 11.41
N ASN A 5 -0.48 -12.63 10.33
CA ASN A 5 -0.03 -12.95 8.98
C ASN A 5 1.06 -11.94 8.58
N TRP A 6 2.27 -12.16 9.08
CA TRP A 6 3.44 -11.34 8.81
C TRP A 6 3.73 -11.10 7.32
N ARG A 7 3.32 -12.03 6.44
CA ARG A 7 3.42 -11.87 4.98
C ARG A 7 2.62 -10.66 4.47
N LEU A 8 1.39 -10.46 4.96
CA LEU A 8 0.55 -9.31 4.57
C LEU A 8 1.10 -7.99 5.11
N VAL A 9 1.64 -8.02 6.33
CA VAL A 9 2.29 -6.85 6.95
C VAL A 9 3.53 -6.43 6.14
N MET A 10 4.40 -7.38 5.80
CA MET A 10 5.58 -7.14 4.98
C MET A 10 5.21 -6.61 3.59
N VAL A 11 4.21 -7.20 2.92
CA VAL A 11 3.74 -6.74 1.61
C VAL A 11 3.22 -5.31 1.69
N GLY A 12 2.43 -4.98 2.72
CA GLY A 12 1.93 -3.62 2.93
C GLY A 12 3.03 -2.59 3.18
N ILE A 13 4.05 -2.94 3.97
CA ILE A 13 5.22 -2.06 4.20
C ILE A 13 5.99 -1.83 2.90
N VAL A 14 6.24 -2.88 2.12
CA VAL A 14 6.92 -2.78 0.81
C VAL A 14 6.13 -1.90 -0.15
N LEU A 15 4.81 -2.02 -0.16
CA LEU A 15 3.93 -1.20 -0.98
C LEU A 15 3.95 0.28 -0.59
N ILE A 16 3.98 0.60 0.72
CA ILE A 16 4.14 1.98 1.20
C ILE A 16 5.50 2.53 0.75
N ALA A 17 6.57 1.77 0.94
CA ALA A 17 7.91 2.19 0.54
C ALA A 17 8.02 2.43 -0.97
N ALA A 18 7.42 1.55 -1.79
CA ALA A 18 7.35 1.69 -3.24
C ALA A 18 6.53 2.92 -3.66
N ALA A 19 5.39 3.18 -3.02
CA ALA A 19 4.56 4.36 -3.30
C ALA A 19 5.31 5.66 -2.96
N ALA A 20 6.03 5.69 -1.83
CA ALA A 20 6.86 6.82 -1.45
C ALA A 20 8.00 7.03 -2.48
N ALA A 21 8.74 5.97 -2.81
CA ALA A 21 9.83 6.04 -3.80
C ALA A 21 9.33 6.52 -5.17
N PHE A 22 8.15 6.05 -5.61
CA PHE A 22 7.52 6.49 -6.85
C PHE A 22 7.13 7.96 -6.80
N PHE A 23 6.52 8.42 -5.71
CA PHE A 23 6.12 9.82 -5.53
C PHE A 23 7.33 10.76 -5.54
N PHE A 24 8.38 10.44 -4.79
CA PHE A 24 9.61 11.23 -4.77
C PHE A 24 10.36 11.17 -6.11
N GLY A 25 10.39 10.02 -6.78
CA GLY A 25 10.99 9.86 -8.11
C GLY A 25 10.28 10.69 -9.18
N MET A 26 8.94 10.65 -9.21
CA MET A 26 8.13 11.49 -10.08
C MET A 26 8.27 12.98 -9.74
N SER A 27 8.38 13.32 -8.45
CA SER A 27 8.60 14.70 -8.03
C SER A 27 9.91 15.30 -8.56
N GLY A 28 10.99 14.51 -8.58
CA GLY A 28 12.26 14.92 -9.19
C GLY A 28 12.20 15.05 -10.72
N MET A 29 11.30 14.33 -11.39
CA MET A 29 11.08 14.43 -12.84
C MET A 29 10.03 15.47 -13.25
N ALA A 30 9.15 15.89 -12.34
CA ALA A 30 8.11 16.89 -12.57
C ALA A 30 8.60 18.18 -13.25
N PRO A 31 9.76 18.78 -12.89
CA PRO A 31 10.24 20.00 -13.55
C PRO A 31 10.71 19.80 -15.00
N ARG A 32 10.79 18.57 -15.52
CA ARG A 32 11.07 18.28 -16.94
C ARG A 32 9.81 18.18 -17.81
N SER A 33 8.63 18.27 -17.23
CA SER A 33 7.37 18.11 -17.96
C SER A 33 6.74 19.44 -18.35
N ASN A 34 6.01 19.45 -19.46
CA ASN A 34 5.38 20.66 -20.05
C ASN A 34 4.31 21.28 -19.14
N ASP A 35 3.70 20.48 -18.26
CA ASP A 35 2.73 20.90 -17.22
C ASP A 35 2.98 20.15 -15.90
N PRO A 36 3.93 20.63 -15.07
CA PRO A 36 4.34 19.97 -13.82
C PRO A 36 3.19 19.85 -12.81
N VAL A 37 2.27 20.83 -12.81
CA VAL A 37 1.18 20.94 -11.82
C VAL A 37 0.13 19.83 -12.03
N ALA A 38 -0.30 19.61 -13.27
CA ALA A 38 -1.26 18.57 -13.61
C ALA A 38 -0.68 17.18 -13.31
N LEU A 39 0.60 16.98 -13.64
CA LEU A 39 1.31 15.73 -13.37
C LEU A 39 1.36 15.44 -11.86
N MET A 40 1.79 16.40 -11.04
CA MET A 40 1.85 16.23 -9.59
C MET A 40 0.47 15.99 -8.95
N GLN A 41 -0.60 16.60 -9.46
CA GLN A 41 -1.96 16.30 -9.00
C GLN A 41 -2.33 14.83 -9.23
N THR A 42 -2.08 14.30 -10.43
CA THR A 42 -2.35 12.88 -10.73
C THR A 42 -1.47 11.95 -9.91
N VAL A 43 -0.16 12.26 -9.80
CA VAL A 43 0.78 11.46 -8.99
C VAL A 43 0.35 11.44 -7.53
N GLY A 44 -0.05 12.60 -6.98
CA GLY A 44 -0.53 12.73 -5.61
C GLY A 44 -1.81 11.94 -5.36
N GLN A 45 -2.78 12.01 -6.25
CA GLN A 45 -4.04 11.24 -6.15
C GLN A 45 -3.78 9.73 -6.18
N VAL A 46 -2.97 9.25 -7.13
CA VAL A 46 -2.65 7.82 -7.24
C VAL A 46 -1.83 7.34 -6.04
N SER A 47 -0.81 8.10 -5.64
CA SER A 47 0.04 7.74 -4.49
C SER A 47 -0.75 7.74 -3.18
N GLY A 48 -1.66 8.70 -3.00
CA GLY A 48 -2.56 8.75 -1.85
C GLY A 48 -3.50 7.55 -1.78
N ALA A 49 -4.11 7.16 -2.91
CA ALA A 49 -4.95 5.97 -2.98
C ALA A 49 -4.16 4.69 -2.66
N VAL A 50 -2.97 4.53 -3.24
CA VAL A 50 -2.09 3.38 -2.98
C VAL A 50 -1.63 3.33 -1.54
N ALA A 51 -1.27 4.48 -0.94
CA ALA A 51 -0.90 4.57 0.47
C ALA A 51 -2.06 4.15 1.39
N GLY A 52 -3.27 4.64 1.13
CA GLY A 52 -4.47 4.24 1.87
C GLY A 52 -4.76 2.74 1.78
N LEU A 53 -4.64 2.17 0.57
CA LEU A 53 -4.85 0.74 0.33
C LEU A 53 -3.80 -0.13 1.04
N SER A 54 -2.56 0.36 1.10
CA SER A 54 -1.47 -0.29 1.80
C SER A 54 -1.69 -0.32 3.32
N ILE A 55 -2.21 0.77 3.89
CA ILE A 55 -2.58 0.84 5.32
C ILE A 55 -3.69 -0.19 5.63
N VAL A 56 -4.71 -0.30 4.76
CA VAL A 56 -5.77 -1.31 4.93
C VAL A 56 -5.20 -2.74 4.92
N LEU A 57 -4.26 -3.04 4.02
CA LEU A 57 -3.59 -4.35 3.95
C LEU A 57 -2.76 -4.65 5.22
N ILE A 58 -2.06 -3.65 5.77
CA ILE A 58 -1.31 -3.79 7.03
C ILE A 58 -2.27 -4.07 8.18
N ILE A 59 -3.37 -3.32 8.29
CA ILE A 59 -4.39 -3.51 9.33
C ILE A 59 -5.00 -4.92 9.23
N PHE A 60 -5.36 -5.38 8.02
CA PHE A 60 -5.86 -6.74 7.80
C PHE A 60 -4.81 -7.81 8.14
N GLY A 61 -3.53 -7.57 7.85
CA GLY A 61 -2.42 -8.44 8.22
C GLY A 61 -2.21 -8.55 9.74
N LEU A 62 -2.36 -7.44 10.46
CA LEU A 62 -2.24 -7.34 11.91
C LEU A 62 -3.45 -7.91 12.65
N ILE A 63 -4.66 -7.74 12.09
CA ILE A 63 -5.90 -8.28 12.66
C ILE A 63 -5.92 -9.83 12.64
N GLY A 64 -5.01 -10.47 11.89
CA GLY A 64 -4.59 -11.86 12.08
C GLY A 64 -5.76 -12.84 12.27
N LYS A 65 -6.25 -13.43 11.17
CA LYS A 65 -7.31 -14.46 11.22
C LYS A 65 -7.04 -15.40 12.39
N LYS A 66 -7.98 -15.49 13.36
CA LYS A 66 -8.13 -16.76 14.07
C LYS A 66 -8.36 -17.76 12.95
N THR A 67 -7.45 -18.70 12.76
CA THR A 67 -7.67 -19.86 11.90
C THR A 67 -8.93 -20.56 12.40
N LYS A 68 -10.10 -20.19 11.87
CA LYS A 68 -11.15 -21.17 11.59
C LYS A 68 -10.78 -21.81 10.26
N VAL A 69 -9.79 -22.70 10.31
CA VAL A 69 -9.85 -23.91 9.51
C VAL A 69 -10.46 -24.93 10.46
N SER A 70 -11.78 -24.93 10.57
CA SER A 70 -12.50 -26.04 11.18
C SER A 70 -13.93 -26.02 10.63
N GLY A 71 -14.22 -27.01 9.78
CA GLY A 71 -15.56 -27.57 9.67
C GLY A 71 -16.50 -26.97 8.63
N GLN A 72 -16.09 -26.81 7.38
CA GLN A 72 -17.06 -27.02 6.29
C GLN A 72 -17.20 -28.55 6.12
N LYS A 73 -18.01 -29.17 6.98
CA LYS A 73 -18.58 -30.49 6.69
C LYS A 73 -19.73 -30.25 5.72
N ILE A 74 -19.53 -30.72 4.50
CA ILE A 74 -20.61 -31.08 3.57
C ILE A 74 -21.28 -32.32 4.15
#